data_AF-A0A7S2R9E2-F1
#
_entry.id   AF-A0A7S2R9E2-F1
#
_cell.length_a   1.000
_cell.length_b   1.000
_cell.length_c   1.000
_cell.angle_alpha   90.00
_cell.angle_beta   90.00
_cell.angle_gamma   90.00
#
_symmetry.space_group_name_H-M   'P 1'
#
loop_
_entity.id
_entity.type
_entity.pdbx_description
1 polymer ?
#
loop_
_entity_poly.entity_id
_entity_poly.type
_entity_poly.pdbx_seq_one_letter_code
_entity_poly.pdbx_strand_id
1 'polypeptide(L)'
;RVSTPQIAFHGRDEGKNEPILSVDYHPSLDVVLTGGSDNEVKIWKFKAVDESEIPFTFVMALANVHKKSVNTVRFSPCGEKAVSCSDDGLLCVISCDKKKNPEANWDNITEERDVTLTYLRGHSGDVFDVAWSRDSQYLVSGSIDGFVFVWNVAKGKSVQKFDKHGQWCDNLFVICNGRVSVV
;
A
#
# COMPACT_ATOMS: atom_id res chain seq x y z
N ARG A 1 -32.66 1.01 11.38
CA ARG A 1 -31.57 0.04 11.15
C ARG A 1 -30.47 0.84 10.46
N VAL A 2 -29.49 1.36 11.20
CA VAL A 2 -28.43 2.21 10.63
C VAL A 2 -27.58 1.30 9.76
N SER A 3 -27.62 1.50 8.44
CA SER A 3 -26.72 0.81 7.52
C SER A 3 -25.35 1.46 7.68
N THR A 4 -24.55 0.96 8.62
CA THR A 4 -23.14 1.32 8.69
C THR A 4 -22.51 0.99 7.33
N PRO A 5 -21.98 1.98 6.59
CA PRO A 5 -21.22 1.73 5.37
C PRO A 5 -19.92 1.02 5.79
N GLN A 6 -19.93 -0.31 5.77
CA GLN A 6 -18.76 -1.10 6.14
C GLN A 6 -17.91 -1.36 4.90
N ILE A 7 -16.65 -0.95 4.97
CA ILE A 7 -15.57 -1.57 4.20
C ILE A 7 -15.37 -2.97 4.81
N ALA A 8 -16.25 -3.91 4.48
CA ALA A 8 -16.28 -5.22 5.12
C ALA A 8 -15.45 -6.25 4.36
N PHE A 9 -15.54 -6.26 3.03
CA PHE A 9 -14.93 -7.28 2.19
C PHE A 9 -14.53 -6.74 0.83
N HIS A 10 -13.42 -7.26 0.34
CA HIS A 10 -13.06 -7.18 -1.06
C HIS A 10 -13.88 -8.23 -1.84
N GLY A 11 -14.48 -7.87 -2.98
CA GLY A 11 -15.20 -8.81 -3.86
C GLY A 11 -16.65 -9.15 -3.48
N ARG A 12 -17.29 -8.34 -2.60
CA ARG A 12 -18.68 -8.56 -2.16
C ARG A 12 -19.67 -8.72 -3.34
N ASP A 13 -19.45 -7.98 -4.43
CA ASP A 13 -20.32 -8.00 -5.61
C ASP A 13 -20.13 -9.27 -6.46
N GLU A 14 -19.02 -9.99 -6.30
CA GLU A 14 -18.74 -11.27 -6.97
C GLU A 14 -19.09 -12.50 -6.13
N GLY A 15 -19.61 -12.29 -4.90
CA GLY A 15 -19.90 -13.38 -3.95
C GLY A 15 -18.65 -14.03 -3.35
N LYS A 16 -17.45 -13.51 -3.65
CA LYS A 16 -16.18 -13.94 -3.05
C LYS A 16 -15.88 -13.00 -1.89
N ASN A 17 -16.09 -13.50 -0.69
CA ASN A 17 -15.98 -12.71 0.54
C ASN A 17 -14.52 -12.72 1.03
N GLU A 18 -13.63 -12.13 0.23
CA GLU A 18 -12.18 -12.15 0.48
C GLU A 18 -11.81 -11.14 1.59
N PRO A 19 -10.94 -11.53 2.54
CA PRO A 19 -10.55 -10.68 3.63
C PRO A 19 -9.70 -9.49 3.15
N ILE A 20 -9.89 -8.36 3.82
CA ILE A 20 -9.02 -7.19 3.73
C ILE A 20 -7.85 -7.44 4.68
N LEU A 21 -6.63 -7.42 4.14
CA LEU A 21 -5.42 -7.70 4.91
C LEU A 21 -4.81 -6.42 5.46
N SER A 22 -4.95 -5.31 4.72
CA SER A 22 -4.43 -4.02 5.16
C SER A 22 -5.31 -2.87 4.68
N VAL A 23 -5.35 -1.83 5.50
CA VAL A 23 -5.95 -0.54 5.20
C VAL A 23 -4.98 0.56 5.61
N ASP A 24 -4.96 1.66 4.86
CA ASP A 24 -4.24 2.88 5.26
C ASP A 24 -4.96 4.14 4.81
N TYR A 25 -4.78 5.20 5.60
CA TYR A 25 -5.41 6.50 5.42
C TYR A 25 -4.43 7.49 4.80
N HIS A 26 -4.89 8.29 3.83
CA HIS A 26 -4.04 9.32 3.24
C HIS A 26 -3.77 10.44 4.25
N PRO A 27 -2.51 10.88 4.49
CA PRO A 27 -2.16 11.74 5.62
C PRO A 27 -2.92 13.08 5.71
N SER A 28 -3.47 13.59 4.61
CA SER A 28 -4.16 14.88 4.56
C SER A 28 -5.46 14.93 3.75
N LEU A 29 -5.93 13.80 3.20
CA LEU A 29 -7.09 13.78 2.30
C LEU A 29 -8.02 12.68 2.77
N ASP A 30 -9.31 12.82 2.48
CA ASP A 30 -10.33 11.83 2.85
C ASP A 30 -10.35 10.64 1.88
N VAL A 31 -9.18 10.02 1.72
CA VAL A 31 -8.92 8.89 0.83
C VAL A 31 -8.33 7.75 1.65
N VAL A 32 -8.81 6.54 1.38
CA VAL A 32 -8.38 5.31 2.03
C VAL A 32 -7.97 4.29 0.97
N LEU A 33 -6.87 3.60 1.23
CA LEU A 33 -6.42 2.45 0.44
C LEU A 33 -6.68 1.17 1.20
N THR A 34 -7.13 0.15 0.50
CA THR A 34 -7.28 -1.20 1.04
C THR A 34 -6.61 -2.22 0.12
N GLY A 35 -5.94 -3.20 0.72
CA GLY A 35 -5.39 -4.37 0.04
C GLY A 35 -5.98 -5.64 0.63
N GLY A 36 -6.28 -6.62 -0.22
CA GLY A 36 -6.94 -7.86 0.20
C GLY A 36 -6.40 -9.11 -0.48
N SER A 37 -6.98 -10.25 -0.09
CA SER A 37 -6.72 -11.56 -0.70
C SER A 37 -7.31 -11.71 -2.11
N ASP A 38 -8.07 -10.73 -2.59
CA ASP A 38 -8.53 -10.64 -3.98
C ASP A 38 -7.43 -10.19 -4.96
N ASN A 39 -6.21 -9.94 -4.47
CA ASN A 39 -5.04 -9.46 -5.23
C ASN A 39 -5.18 -8.01 -5.71
N GLU A 40 -6.20 -7.29 -5.26
CA GLU A 40 -6.50 -5.93 -5.69
C GLU A 40 -6.11 -4.91 -4.63
N VAL A 41 -5.80 -3.70 -5.11
CA VAL A 41 -5.70 -2.50 -4.28
C VAL A 41 -6.91 -1.63 -4.59
N LYS A 42 -7.74 -1.33 -3.60
CA LYS A 42 -8.95 -0.51 -3.77
C LYS A 42 -8.76 0.86 -3.15
N ILE A 43 -9.34 1.84 -3.81
CA ILE A 43 -9.32 3.23 -3.40
C ILE A 43 -10.74 3.66 -3.05
N TRP A 44 -10.85 4.23 -1.87
CA TRP A 44 -12.11 4.70 -1.30
C TRP A 44 -11.96 6.17 -0.97
N LYS A 45 -13.03 6.93 -1.19
CA LYS A 45 -13.19 8.25 -0.60
C LYS A 45 -14.22 8.16 0.49
N PHE A 46 -14.14 9.03 1.46
CA PHE A 46 -15.23 9.22 2.39
C PHE A 46 -15.45 10.69 2.62
N LYS A 47 -16.62 11.04 3.14
CA LYS A 47 -16.91 12.42 3.52
C LYS A 47 -17.78 12.37 4.75
N ALA A 48 -17.29 12.86 5.87
CA ALA A 48 -18.10 12.98 7.07
C ALA A 48 -19.26 13.94 6.77
N VAL A 49 -20.49 13.45 6.92
CA VAL A 49 -21.69 14.29 6.84
C VAL A 49 -22.01 14.80 8.23
N ASP A 50 -22.00 13.89 9.22
CA ASP A 50 -22.20 14.15 10.66
C ASP A 50 -21.31 13.19 11.51
N GLU A 51 -21.26 13.36 12.83
CA GLU A 51 -20.48 12.49 13.75
C GLU A 51 -20.88 11.01 13.68
N SER A 52 -22.11 10.71 13.27
CA SER A 52 -22.66 9.36 13.19
C SER A 52 -22.63 8.72 11.80
N GLU A 53 -22.40 9.51 10.74
CA GLU A 53 -22.48 9.04 9.35
C GLU A 53 -21.29 9.50 8.51
N ILE A 54 -20.44 8.52 8.19
CA ILE A 54 -19.26 8.69 7.35
C ILE A 54 -19.42 7.77 6.13
N PRO A 55 -20.18 8.19 5.10
CA PRO A 55 -20.33 7.40 3.87
C PRO A 55 -18.99 7.22 3.16
N PHE A 56 -18.64 5.95 2.92
CA PHE A 56 -17.55 5.57 2.02
C PHE A 56 -18.08 5.40 0.60
N THR A 57 -17.37 5.97 -0.36
CA THR A 57 -17.60 5.84 -1.79
C THR A 57 -16.44 5.09 -2.42
N PHE A 58 -16.75 4.01 -3.12
CA PHE A 58 -15.77 3.31 -3.95
C PHE A 58 -15.37 4.20 -5.12
N VAL A 59 -14.07 4.42 -5.32
CA VAL A 59 -13.55 5.18 -6.45
C VAL A 59 -13.15 4.22 -7.56
N MET A 60 -12.20 3.34 -7.26
CA MET A 60 -11.67 2.38 -8.23
C MET A 60 -10.95 1.22 -7.54
N ALA A 61 -10.83 0.12 -8.26
CA ALA A 61 -9.95 -1.00 -7.94
C ALA A 61 -8.82 -0.99 -8.96
N LEU A 62 -7.58 -1.11 -8.48
CA LEU A 62 -6.42 -1.34 -9.32
C LEU A 62 -6.27 -2.85 -9.49
N ALA A 63 -6.87 -3.37 -10.54
CA ALA A 63 -6.83 -4.79 -10.86
C ALA A 63 -5.48 -5.16 -11.48
N ASN A 64 -5.01 -6.39 -11.23
CA ASN A 64 -3.75 -6.91 -11.78
C ASN A 64 -2.47 -6.18 -11.34
N VAL A 65 -2.51 -5.41 -10.25
CA VAL A 65 -1.29 -4.86 -9.64
C VAL A 65 -0.40 -6.00 -9.14
N HIS A 66 -1.02 -6.98 -8.47
CA HIS A 66 -0.35 -8.16 -7.95
C HIS A 66 -1.01 -9.43 -8.48
N LYS A 67 -0.23 -10.51 -8.52
CA LYS A 67 -0.73 -11.85 -8.95
C LYS A 67 -1.25 -12.69 -7.79
N LYS A 68 -0.98 -12.25 -6.56
CA LYS A 68 -1.36 -12.91 -5.31
C LYS A 68 -1.82 -11.86 -4.29
N SER A 69 -2.21 -12.32 -3.11
CA SER A 69 -2.75 -11.51 -2.02
C SER A 69 -1.91 -10.27 -1.76
N VAL A 70 -2.57 -9.14 -1.54
CA VAL A 70 -1.92 -7.89 -1.15
C VAL A 70 -1.89 -7.81 0.37
N ASN A 71 -0.71 -8.03 0.95
CA ASN A 71 -0.55 -8.12 2.40
C ASN A 71 -0.57 -6.76 3.08
N THR A 72 0.05 -5.75 2.47
CA THR A 72 0.15 -4.41 3.05
C THR A 72 -0.13 -3.36 2.00
N VAL A 73 -0.74 -2.27 2.44
CA VAL A 73 -0.85 -1.02 1.68
C VAL A 73 -0.51 0.14 2.60
N ARG A 74 0.29 1.09 2.12
CA ARG A 74 0.71 2.27 2.89
C ARG A 74 0.84 3.52 2.06
N PHE A 75 0.26 4.62 2.52
CA PHE A 75 0.56 5.94 2.01
C PHE A 75 1.94 6.41 2.48
N SER A 76 2.60 7.14 1.59
CA SER A 76 3.79 7.90 1.95
C SER A 76 3.43 9.02 2.94
N PRO A 77 4.33 9.37 3.88
CA PRO A 77 4.10 10.48 4.80
C PRO A 77 3.81 11.81 4.11
N CYS A 78 4.36 12.06 2.92
CA CYS A 78 4.06 13.25 2.12
C CYS A 78 2.73 13.17 1.35
N GLY A 79 2.06 12.01 1.34
CA GLY A 79 0.80 11.77 0.64
C GLY A 79 0.93 11.60 -0.88
N GLU A 80 2.05 11.96 -1.50
CA GLU A 80 2.15 11.91 -2.97
C GLU A 80 2.12 10.51 -3.58
N LYS A 81 2.51 9.51 -2.80
CA LYS A 81 2.68 8.12 -3.24
C LYS A 81 2.02 7.17 -2.25
N ALA A 82 1.69 5.99 -2.73
CA ALA A 82 1.35 4.84 -1.92
C ALA A 82 2.18 3.63 -2.35
N VAL A 83 2.25 2.62 -1.51
CA VAL A 83 2.90 1.36 -1.82
C VAL A 83 1.99 0.20 -1.44
N SER A 84 1.99 -0.84 -2.26
CA SER A 84 1.41 -2.14 -1.96
C SER A 84 2.50 -3.22 -2.02
N CYS A 85 2.38 -4.25 -1.18
CA CYS A 85 3.24 -5.44 -1.24
C CYS A 85 2.41 -6.71 -1.18
N SER A 86 2.95 -7.78 -1.76
CA SER A 86 2.22 -9.03 -2.00
C SER A 86 3.08 -10.27 -1.83
N ASP A 87 2.41 -11.42 -1.70
CA ASP A 87 2.98 -12.78 -1.78
C ASP A 87 3.64 -13.09 -3.14
N ASP A 88 3.48 -12.24 -4.14
CA ASP A 88 4.17 -12.42 -5.44
C ASP A 88 5.64 -11.96 -5.41
N GLY A 89 6.12 -11.43 -4.27
CA GLY A 89 7.47 -10.90 -4.11
C GLY A 89 7.66 -9.52 -4.70
N LEU A 90 6.58 -8.89 -5.18
CA LEU A 90 6.61 -7.55 -5.76
C LEU A 90 6.15 -6.52 -4.75
N LEU A 91 6.76 -5.34 -4.84
CA LEU A 91 6.19 -4.12 -4.31
C LEU A 91 5.76 -3.25 -5.49
N CYS A 92 4.59 -2.64 -5.39
CA CYS A 92 4.12 -1.66 -6.35
C CYS A 92 4.01 -0.30 -5.68
N VAL A 93 4.70 0.70 -6.23
CA VAL A 93 4.53 2.10 -5.83
C VAL A 93 3.51 2.73 -6.78
N ILE A 94 2.45 3.28 -6.19
CA ILE A 94 1.34 3.92 -6.87
C ILE A 94 1.48 5.44 -6.68
N SER A 95 1.36 6.20 -7.75
CA SER A 95 1.41 7.67 -7.72
C SER A 95 0.45 8.25 -8.74
N CYS A 96 -0.07 9.46 -8.53
CA CYS A 96 -0.89 10.13 -9.54
C CYS A 96 -0.06 10.47 -10.79
N ASP A 97 -0.61 10.22 -11.98
CA ASP A 97 0.03 10.50 -13.27
C ASP A 97 -0.02 12.01 -13.57
N LYS A 98 0.92 12.74 -12.95
CA LYS A 98 1.09 14.19 -13.17
C LYS A 98 1.53 14.54 -14.59
N LYS A 99 1.95 13.56 -15.42
CA LYS A 99 2.33 13.83 -16.82
C LYS A 99 1.12 13.99 -17.70
N LYS A 100 0.08 13.17 -17.48
CA LYS A 100 -1.20 13.30 -18.21
C LYS A 100 -2.06 14.40 -17.65
N ASN A 101 -2.10 14.55 -16.33
CA ASN A 101 -2.87 15.58 -15.66
C ASN A 101 -2.01 16.23 -14.56
N PRO A 102 -1.43 17.43 -14.80
CA PRO A 102 -0.58 18.13 -13.82
C PRO A 102 -1.28 18.42 -12.49
N GLU A 103 -2.61 18.51 -12.49
CA GLU A 103 -3.45 18.75 -11.31
C GLU A 103 -3.94 17.45 -10.67
N ALA A 104 -3.44 16.29 -11.12
CA ALA A 104 -3.81 15.00 -10.56
C ALA A 104 -3.36 14.88 -9.09
N ASN A 105 -4.33 14.57 -8.25
CA ASN A 105 -4.19 14.28 -6.84
C ASN A 105 -5.12 13.12 -6.48
N TRP A 106 -4.90 12.46 -5.35
CA TRP A 106 -5.73 11.35 -4.86
C TRP A 106 -7.21 11.73 -4.67
N ASP A 107 -7.52 13.02 -4.53
CA ASP A 107 -8.90 13.50 -4.48
C ASP A 107 -9.57 13.63 -5.87
N ASN A 108 -8.78 13.72 -6.95
CA ASN A 108 -9.30 13.91 -8.31
C ASN A 108 -9.11 12.70 -9.23
N ILE A 109 -8.49 11.62 -8.75
CA ILE A 109 -8.42 10.36 -9.50
C ILE A 109 -9.81 9.71 -9.62
N THR A 110 -10.06 9.15 -10.79
CA THR A 110 -11.32 8.46 -11.12
C THR A 110 -11.09 7.10 -11.76
N GLU A 111 -10.02 6.96 -12.53
CA GLU A 111 -9.73 5.75 -13.31
C GLU A 111 -8.27 5.30 -13.13
N GLU A 112 -7.98 4.03 -13.43
CA GLU A 112 -6.62 3.48 -13.35
C GLU A 112 -5.61 4.25 -14.21
N ARG A 113 -6.06 4.87 -15.30
CA ARG A 113 -5.20 5.68 -16.19
C ARG A 113 -4.64 6.95 -15.54
N ASP A 114 -5.25 7.40 -14.44
CA ASP A 114 -4.89 8.59 -13.68
C ASP A 114 -3.74 8.31 -12.69
N VAL A 115 -3.33 7.04 -12.56
CA VAL A 115 -2.20 6.64 -11.73
C VAL A 115 -1.09 6.01 -12.55
N THR A 116 0.13 6.13 -12.04
CA THR A 116 1.33 5.46 -12.54
C THR A 116 1.74 4.40 -11.53
N LEU A 117 1.98 3.19 -12.04
CA LEU A 117 2.45 2.03 -11.28
C LEU A 117 3.94 1.82 -11.52
N THR A 118 4.73 1.78 -10.45
CA THR A 118 6.16 1.47 -10.51
C THR A 118 6.45 0.22 -9.71
N TYR A 119 6.97 -0.82 -10.37
CA TYR A 119 7.25 -2.10 -9.73
C TYR A 119 8.68 -2.17 -9.22
N LEU A 120 8.83 -2.49 -7.95
CA LEU A 120 10.10 -2.76 -7.30
C LEU A 120 10.30 -4.28 -7.23
N ARG A 121 11.29 -4.78 -7.97
CA ARG A 121 11.59 -6.21 -8.09
C ARG A 121 12.89 -6.53 -7.36
N GLY A 122 12.88 -7.56 -6.53
CA GLY A 122 14.10 -8.04 -5.88
C GLY A 122 13.87 -9.14 -4.84
N HIS A 123 12.73 -9.14 -4.16
CA HIS A 123 12.35 -10.25 -3.28
C HIS A 123 12.03 -11.50 -4.08
N SER A 124 12.42 -12.65 -3.55
CA SER A 124 12.16 -13.97 -4.15
C SER A 124 11.05 -14.74 -3.44
N GLY A 125 10.45 -14.16 -2.40
CA GLY A 125 9.36 -14.74 -1.64
C GLY A 125 8.36 -13.69 -1.19
N ASP A 126 7.37 -14.12 -0.43
CA ASP A 126 6.26 -13.32 0.04
C ASP A 126 6.75 -12.09 0.83
N VAL A 127 6.24 -10.90 0.49
CA VAL A 127 6.54 -9.66 1.21
C VAL A 127 5.43 -9.41 2.21
N PHE A 128 5.78 -9.30 3.49
CA PHE A 128 4.78 -9.21 4.54
C PHE A 128 4.44 -7.76 4.91
N ASP A 129 5.45 -6.90 5.02
CA ASP A 129 5.22 -5.51 5.37
C ASP A 129 6.25 -4.58 4.72
N VAL A 130 5.89 -3.30 4.70
CA VAL A 130 6.69 -2.22 4.14
C VAL A 130 6.55 -0.98 5.02
N ALA A 131 7.63 -0.22 5.14
CA ALA A 131 7.62 1.06 5.84
C ALA A 131 8.25 2.16 4.99
N TRP A 132 7.63 3.34 5.08
CA TRP A 132 8.18 4.56 4.51
C TRP A 132 9.17 5.23 5.47
N SER A 133 10.24 5.75 4.90
CA SER A 133 11.03 6.79 5.54
C SER A 133 10.21 8.07 5.73
N ARG A 134 10.56 8.87 6.76
CA ARG A 134 9.84 10.11 7.08
C ARG A 134 9.88 11.14 5.95
N ASP A 135 10.95 11.16 5.17
CA ASP A 135 11.14 12.04 4.01
C ASP A 135 10.48 11.49 2.73
N SER A 136 9.82 10.33 2.79
CA SER A 136 9.14 9.66 1.68
C SER A 136 10.06 9.32 0.49
N GLN A 137 11.38 9.30 0.68
CA GLN A 137 12.36 9.00 -0.37
C GLN A 137 12.71 7.52 -0.45
N TYR A 138 12.66 6.86 0.70
CA TYR A 138 13.02 5.46 0.87
C TYR A 138 11.87 4.61 1.38
N LEU A 139 11.87 3.35 0.93
CA LEU A 139 11.03 2.28 1.45
C LEU A 139 11.92 1.20 2.04
N VAL A 140 11.47 0.56 3.11
CA VAL A 140 12.06 -0.67 3.64
C VAL A 140 11.03 -1.78 3.52
N SER A 141 11.41 -2.94 3.01
CA SER A 141 10.54 -4.10 2.88
C SER A 141 11.16 -5.34 3.48
N GLY A 142 10.33 -6.15 4.12
CA GLY A 142 10.72 -7.45 4.70
C GLY A 142 9.95 -8.60 4.04
N SER A 143 10.66 -9.68 3.75
CA SER A 143 10.11 -10.86 3.09
C SER A 143 10.50 -12.16 3.79
N ILE A 144 9.73 -13.23 3.54
CA ILE A 144 10.05 -14.60 3.94
C ILE A 144 11.35 -15.12 3.31
N ASP A 145 11.85 -14.50 2.25
CA ASP A 145 13.16 -14.83 1.67
C ASP A 145 14.34 -14.59 2.64
N GLY A 146 14.06 -13.92 3.78
CA GLY A 146 15.01 -13.63 4.83
C GLY A 146 15.83 -12.38 4.57
N PHE A 147 15.52 -11.62 3.53
CA PHE A 147 16.20 -10.37 3.20
C PHE A 147 15.33 -9.17 3.57
N VAL A 148 16.02 -8.08 3.91
CA VAL A 148 15.42 -6.74 4.00
C VAL A 148 16.00 -5.90 2.88
N PHE A 149 15.11 -5.26 2.11
CA PHE A 149 15.52 -4.35 1.05
C PHE A 149 15.22 -2.91 1.43
N VAL A 150 16.16 -2.03 1.13
CA VAL A 150 15.93 -0.58 1.14
C VAL A 150 15.85 -0.11 -0.30
N TRP A 151 14.76 0.55 -0.65
CA TRP A 151 14.46 1.02 -1.99
C TRP A 151 14.54 2.54 -2.03
N ASN A 152 15.17 3.06 -3.08
CA ASN A 152 15.02 4.47 -3.43
C ASN A 152 13.84 4.60 -4.40
N VAL A 153 12.79 5.28 -3.94
CA VAL A 153 11.52 5.35 -4.66
C VAL A 153 11.63 6.16 -5.95
N ALA A 154 12.37 7.28 -5.92
CA ALA A 154 12.58 8.12 -7.10
C ALA A 154 13.32 7.38 -8.23
N LYS A 155 14.25 6.49 -7.88
CA LYS A 155 15.02 5.70 -8.85
C LYS A 155 14.36 4.37 -9.20
N GLY A 156 13.34 3.93 -8.46
CA GLY A 156 12.68 2.65 -8.65
C GLY A 156 13.61 1.44 -8.47
N LYS A 157 14.64 1.55 -7.62
CA LYS A 157 15.68 0.52 -7.45
C LYS A 157 16.03 0.32 -5.98
N SER A 158 16.44 -0.91 -5.65
CA SER A 158 17.06 -1.20 -4.36
C SER A 158 18.42 -0.52 -4.27
N VAL A 159 18.68 0.10 -3.12
CA VAL A 159 19.97 0.73 -2.81
C VAL A 159 20.76 -0.09 -1.81
N GLN A 160 20.08 -0.86 -0.96
CA GLN A 160 20.70 -1.76 -0.01
C GLN A 160 19.89 -3.04 0.12
N LYS A 161 20.61 -4.12 0.39
CA LYS A 161 20.08 -5.45 0.67
C LYS A 161 20.79 -5.95 1.93
N PHE A 162 20.01 -6.29 2.94
CA PHE A 162 20.49 -6.84 4.20
C PHE A 162 20.11 -8.32 4.28
N ASP A 163 21.09 -9.16 4.62
CA ASP A 163 20.91 -10.60 4.80
C ASP A 163 20.38 -10.94 6.21
N LYS A 164 19.87 -12.16 6.33
CA LYS A 164 19.11 -12.77 7.43
C LYS A 164 19.38 -12.24 8.83
N HIS A 165 18.32 -12.24 9.63
CA HIS A 165 18.24 -12.13 11.10
C HIS A 165 19.13 -13.11 11.91
N GLY A 166 20.15 -13.74 11.32
CA GLY A 166 21.09 -14.67 11.96
C GLY A 166 22.50 -14.14 12.17
N GLN A 167 22.88 -12.97 11.62
CA GLN A 167 24.14 -12.31 11.95
C GLN A 167 23.95 -10.79 12.09
N TRP A 168 23.22 -10.40 13.13
CA TRP A 168 23.47 -9.19 13.90
C TRP A 168 22.79 -9.36 15.25
N CYS A 169 23.56 -9.86 16.23
CA CYS A 169 23.41 -9.38 17.58
C CYS A 169 23.96 -7.95 17.54
N ASP A 170 23.07 -6.97 17.39
CA ASP A 170 23.22 -5.60 17.93
C ASP A 170 22.04 -4.70 17.51
N ASN A 171 21.24 -5.06 16.48
CA ASN A 171 20.06 -4.30 16.06
C ASN A 171 19.02 -5.17 15.30
N LEU A 172 17.85 -5.44 15.90
CA LEU A 172 16.71 -6.13 15.28
C LEU A 172 15.83 -5.12 14.53
N PHE A 173 15.70 -5.26 13.21
CA PHE A 173 14.76 -4.46 12.42
C PHE A 173 13.40 -5.14 12.37
N VAL A 174 12.42 -4.59 13.11
CA VAL A 174 11.03 -5.02 13.01
C VAL A 174 10.28 -3.96 12.23
N ILE A 175 9.66 -4.36 11.13
CA ILE A 175 8.63 -3.57 10.47
C ILE A 175 7.30 -4.07 11.06
N CYS A 176 6.73 -3.28 11.96
CA CYS A 176 5.38 -3.50 12.46
C CYS A 176 4.58 -2.23 12.25
N ASN A 177 3.40 -2.36 11.64
CA ASN A 177 2.46 -1.27 11.44
C ASN A 177 3.08 -0.07 10.70
N GLY A 178 3.90 -0.32 9.68
CA GLY A 178 4.54 0.73 8.87
C GLY A 178 5.63 1.53 9.59
N ARG A 179 6.12 1.08 10.76
CA ARG A 179 7.28 1.67 11.45
C ARG A 179 8.43 0.69 11.47
N VAL A 180 9.61 1.18 11.06
CA VAL A 180 10.87 0.48 11.27
C VAL A 180 11.31 0.75 12.71
N SER A 181 11.27 -0.27 13.55
CA SER A 181 11.88 -0.23 14.88
C SER A 181 13.22 -0.95 14.81
N VAL A 182 14.26 -0.31 15.34
CA VAL A 182 15.56 -0.92 15.57
C VAL A 182 15.61 -1.22 17.07
N VAL A 183 15.64 -2.50 17.46
CA VAL A 183 15.77 -2.93 18.87
C VAL A 183 17.18 -3.39 19.16
#